data_AF-I2JPG3-F1
#
_entry.id   AF-I2JPG3-F1
#
_cell.length_a   1.000
_cell.length_b   1.000
_cell.length_c   1.000
_cell.angle_alpha   90.00
_cell.angle_beta   90.00
_cell.angle_gamma   90.00
#
_symmetry.space_group_name_H-M   'P 1'
#
loop_
_entity.id
_entity.type
_entity.pdbx_description
1 polymer ?
#
loop_
_entity_poly.entity_id
_entity_poly.type
_entity_poly.pdbx_seq_one_letter_code
_entity_poly.pdbx_strand_id
1 'polypeptide(L)'
;MPTIDLLRGDGQAGQCVKRLFAILINAEIPEIGERYRRAANGLVLVFALGYSIGFLQLLHLGAYLGPGLGDIVSFQPLIDSLTRLYNEQPLLYYCAIGLLVFTTVFRLMVMLAGYFFYQYEQGQRYPIQWLVVFLLCNMLATAAIPAVLFALAILGSLAGVGFSAGWHWIELNVSLAEQLVMHHIPTLIDAPAPLAVVCIAVIAGFFHYWFHRLGHHSRLLWLLFHRPHHMTPGLVQSTTLAVFSALPLFVFLVLPYNLVLGACTKLFSSEPLYTEVIIYNALILIPEIFGHQTALYRRASRSRIIRVASFISGGGVYHYMHHSSEPEHCGRSGAVNLVNLGGGPMFIWDIIFGTYCPLSATTPRVGLSGQPRLHMNPLRLALAGIMQLSKELMINPSWTDKWHIVTGSSAYQPPRSLDYAIRHSQAVTAQITPCPHSAGQAPYKKTNAGAGLIASASASPVTEPQS
;
A
#
# COMPACT_ATOMS: atom_id res chain seq x y z
N MET A 1 -34.06 30.39 -0.69
CA MET A 1 -33.56 29.01 -0.60
C MET A 1 -32.95 28.79 0.78
N PRO A 2 -33.62 28.07 1.70
CA PRO A 2 -33.26 27.96 3.12
C PRO A 2 -32.23 26.85 3.44
N THR A 3 -31.54 26.31 2.44
CA THR A 3 -30.60 25.19 2.60
C THR A 3 -29.21 25.57 3.09
N ILE A 4 -28.86 26.86 3.13
CA ILE A 4 -27.54 27.35 3.57
C ILE A 4 -27.44 27.43 5.11
N ASP A 5 -28.56 27.56 5.84
CA ASP A 5 -28.54 27.69 7.32
C ASP A 5 -28.30 26.37 8.06
N LEU A 6 -28.51 25.21 7.41
CA LEU A 6 -28.15 23.91 7.97
C LEU A 6 -26.63 23.73 8.14
N LEU A 7 -25.82 24.42 7.34
CA LEU A 7 -24.36 24.33 7.39
C LEU A 7 -23.69 25.37 8.29
N ARG A 8 -24.36 26.49 8.61
CA ARG A 8 -23.90 27.41 9.68
C ARG A 8 -24.05 26.76 11.06
N GLY A 9 -25.12 25.99 11.23
CA GLY A 9 -25.30 25.09 12.37
C GLY A 9 -25.51 25.81 13.70
N ASP A 10 -26.17 26.96 13.67
CA ASP A 10 -26.50 27.76 14.86
C ASP A 10 -27.91 27.43 15.41
N GLY A 11 -28.75 26.73 14.63
CA GLY A 11 -30.04 26.18 15.07
C GLY A 11 -29.92 24.80 15.74
N GLN A 12 -30.96 24.38 16.48
CA GLN A 12 -30.98 23.11 17.24
C GLN A 12 -30.60 21.87 16.40
N ALA A 13 -31.10 21.77 15.16
CA ALA A 13 -30.77 20.66 14.27
C ALA A 13 -29.28 20.61 13.93
N GLY A 14 -28.67 21.76 13.65
CA GLY A 14 -27.23 21.87 13.35
C GLY A 14 -26.36 21.55 14.57
N GLN A 15 -26.77 21.97 15.76
CA GLN A 15 -26.10 21.59 17.01
C GLN A 15 -26.20 20.08 17.27
N CYS A 16 -27.34 19.47 16.97
CA CYS A 16 -27.54 18.02 17.12
C CYS A 16 -26.63 17.23 16.16
N VAL A 17 -26.53 17.64 14.89
CA VAL A 17 -25.62 17.04 13.90
C VAL A 17 -24.15 17.20 14.33
N LYS A 18 -23.74 18.40 14.78
CA LYS A 18 -22.39 18.64 15.29
C LYS A 18 -22.06 17.73 16.48
N ARG A 19 -23.00 17.55 17.42
CA ARG A 19 -22.85 16.63 18.56
C ARG A 19 -22.74 15.18 18.12
N LEU A 20 -23.62 14.72 17.23
CA LEU A 20 -23.58 13.35 16.72
C LEU A 20 -22.26 13.06 16.02
N PHE A 21 -21.80 13.96 15.13
CA PHE A 21 -20.51 13.81 14.46
C PHE A 21 -19.35 13.80 15.46
N ALA A 22 -19.38 14.69 16.46
CA ALA A 22 -18.38 14.71 17.53
C ALA A 22 -18.37 13.39 18.34
N ILE A 23 -19.53 12.80 18.62
CA ILE A 23 -19.60 11.49 19.28
C ILE A 23 -19.01 10.41 18.37
N LEU A 24 -19.43 10.35 17.10
CA LEU A 24 -18.98 9.32 16.16
C LEU A 24 -17.47 9.37 15.89
N ILE A 25 -16.86 10.56 15.86
CA ILE A 25 -15.43 10.74 15.56
C ILE A 25 -14.51 10.61 16.78
N ASN A 26 -15.07 10.64 17.99
CA ASN A 26 -14.33 10.50 19.25
C ASN A 26 -14.66 9.20 20.01
N ALA A 27 -15.66 8.42 19.57
CA ALA A 27 -16.01 7.14 20.17
C ALA A 27 -14.93 6.08 19.88
N GLU A 28 -14.19 5.68 20.89
CA GLU A 28 -13.10 4.71 20.75
C GLU A 28 -13.66 3.28 20.86
N ILE A 29 -13.20 2.37 20.00
CA ILE A 29 -13.41 0.95 20.22
C ILE A 29 -12.55 0.57 21.42
N PRO A 30 -13.12 0.05 22.53
CA PRO A 30 -12.34 -0.33 23.70
C PRO A 30 -11.48 -1.56 23.42
N GLU A 31 -10.57 -1.90 24.33
CA GLU A 31 -9.88 -3.18 24.27
C GLU A 31 -10.88 -4.33 24.30
N ILE A 32 -10.74 -5.27 23.37
CA ILE A 32 -11.65 -6.40 23.21
C ILE A 32 -11.00 -7.63 23.84
N GLY A 33 -11.60 -8.12 24.92
CA GLY A 33 -11.07 -9.26 25.68
C GLY A 33 -11.08 -10.59 24.91
N GLU A 34 -10.20 -11.49 25.32
CA GLU A 34 -9.98 -12.82 24.69
C GLU A 34 -11.22 -13.72 24.64
N ARG A 35 -12.28 -13.43 25.42
CA ARG A 35 -13.56 -14.17 25.32
C ARG A 35 -14.17 -14.13 23.91
N TYR A 36 -13.86 -13.11 23.12
CA TYR A 36 -14.33 -12.96 21.73
C TYR A 36 -13.37 -13.58 20.70
N ARG A 37 -12.28 -14.23 21.12
CA ARG A 37 -11.25 -14.78 20.21
C ARG A 37 -11.81 -15.75 19.17
N ARG A 38 -12.81 -16.57 19.53
CA ARG A 38 -13.45 -17.49 18.58
C ARG A 38 -14.15 -16.74 17.44
N ALA A 39 -14.86 -15.66 17.75
CA ALA A 39 -15.49 -14.81 16.75
C ALA A 39 -14.43 -14.10 15.88
N ALA A 40 -13.37 -13.57 16.49
CA ALA A 40 -12.24 -12.96 15.77
C ALA A 40 -11.57 -13.96 14.79
N ASN A 41 -11.36 -15.20 15.22
CA ASN A 41 -10.81 -16.26 14.37
C ASN A 41 -11.75 -16.60 13.21
N GLY A 42 -13.06 -16.70 13.47
CA GLY A 42 -14.08 -16.90 12.42
C GLY A 42 -14.06 -15.77 11.38
N LEU A 43 -13.96 -14.52 11.83
CA LEU A 43 -13.85 -13.35 10.96
C LEU A 43 -12.61 -13.41 10.06
N VAL A 44 -11.45 -13.79 10.61
CA VAL A 44 -10.21 -13.97 9.83
C VAL A 44 -10.35 -15.10 8.81
N LEU A 45 -10.99 -16.22 9.17
CA LEU A 45 -11.23 -17.33 8.25
C LEU A 45 -12.12 -16.92 7.07
N VAL A 46 -13.24 -16.24 7.36
CA VAL A 46 -14.15 -15.73 6.33
C VAL A 46 -13.45 -14.72 5.43
N PHE A 47 -12.70 -13.78 6.02
CA PHE A 47 -11.91 -12.81 5.25
C PHE A 47 -10.89 -13.52 4.36
N ALA A 48 -10.08 -14.44 4.90
CA ALA A 48 -9.02 -15.10 4.15
C ALA A 48 -9.58 -15.95 3.00
N LEU A 49 -10.70 -16.63 3.20
CA LEU A 49 -11.39 -17.38 2.15
C LEU A 49 -11.93 -16.45 1.06
N GLY A 50 -12.70 -15.43 1.47
CA GLY A 50 -13.31 -14.47 0.55
C GLY A 50 -12.26 -13.67 -0.24
N TYR A 51 -11.17 -13.25 0.42
CA TYR A 51 -10.08 -12.51 -0.20
C TYR A 51 -9.30 -13.38 -1.20
N SER A 52 -9.02 -14.65 -0.87
CA SER A 52 -8.29 -15.55 -1.78
C SER A 52 -9.07 -15.82 -3.06
N ILE A 53 -10.38 -16.05 -2.95
CA ILE A 53 -11.25 -16.31 -4.11
C ILE A 53 -11.54 -15.00 -4.86
N GLY A 54 -11.82 -13.92 -4.13
CA GLY A 54 -12.14 -12.61 -4.69
C GLY A 54 -11.03 -12.07 -5.58
N PHE A 55 -9.76 -12.32 -5.25
CA PHE A 55 -8.63 -11.87 -6.06
C PHE A 55 -8.61 -12.46 -7.48
N LEU A 56 -9.21 -13.63 -7.69
CA LEU A 56 -9.32 -14.23 -9.03
C LEU A 56 -10.09 -13.34 -10.02
N GLN A 57 -11.01 -12.51 -9.52
CA GLN A 57 -11.76 -11.53 -10.31
C GLN A 57 -10.90 -10.36 -10.80
N LEU A 58 -9.66 -10.27 -10.32
CA LEU A 58 -8.77 -9.13 -10.51
C LEU A 58 -7.46 -9.53 -11.21
N LEU A 59 -7.26 -10.80 -11.53
CA LEU A 59 -6.01 -11.28 -12.14
C LEU A 59 -5.77 -10.71 -13.53
N HIS A 60 -6.80 -10.23 -14.22
CA HIS A 60 -6.69 -9.62 -15.53
C HIS A 60 -6.28 -8.14 -15.46
N LEU A 61 -6.27 -7.54 -14.27
CA LEU A 61 -5.85 -6.16 -14.07
C LEU A 61 -4.32 -6.12 -14.10
N GLY A 62 -3.71 -5.15 -14.76
CA GLY A 62 -2.26 -5.09 -14.88
C GLY A 62 -1.53 -5.17 -13.52
N ALA A 63 -0.25 -5.56 -13.54
CA ALA A 63 0.60 -5.91 -12.38
C ALA A 63 0.60 -4.94 -11.17
N TYR A 64 0.10 -3.72 -11.34
CA TYR A 64 0.09 -2.64 -10.35
C TYR A 64 -1.29 -1.98 -10.19
N LEU A 65 -2.31 -2.54 -10.83
CA LEU A 65 -3.71 -2.12 -10.72
C LEU A 65 -4.35 -2.97 -9.62
N GLY A 66 -4.36 -2.44 -8.40
CA GLY A 66 -5.34 -2.91 -7.41
C GLY A 66 -6.77 -2.70 -7.96
N PRO A 67 -7.78 -3.37 -7.38
CA PRO A 67 -9.16 -3.22 -7.82
C PRO A 67 -9.64 -1.75 -7.75
N GLY A 68 -10.56 -1.39 -8.64
CA GLY A 68 -11.28 -0.11 -8.58
C GLY A 68 -10.72 1.02 -9.42
N LEU A 69 -9.72 0.75 -10.27
CA LEU A 69 -9.19 1.71 -11.24
C LEU A 69 -9.67 1.39 -12.64
N GLY A 70 -10.96 1.12 -12.77
CA GLY A 70 -11.61 1.17 -14.07
C GLY A 70 -11.92 -0.11 -14.78
N ASP A 71 -11.38 -1.20 -14.28
CA ASP A 71 -11.68 -2.51 -14.81
C ASP A 71 -12.80 -3.18 -14.02
N ILE A 72 -13.60 -3.97 -14.73
CA ILE A 72 -14.77 -4.66 -14.17
C ILE A 72 -14.27 -5.77 -13.26
N VAL A 73 -14.64 -5.72 -11.97
CA VAL A 73 -14.45 -6.85 -11.06
C VAL A 73 -15.27 -8.03 -11.61
N SER A 74 -14.59 -8.97 -12.25
CA SER A 74 -15.25 -10.00 -13.06
C SER A 74 -14.39 -11.25 -13.18
N PHE A 75 -15.05 -12.41 -13.13
CA PHE A 75 -14.43 -13.67 -13.51
C PHE A 75 -14.35 -13.87 -15.02
N GLN A 76 -15.05 -13.07 -15.82
CA GLN A 76 -15.21 -13.31 -17.26
C GLN A 76 -13.86 -13.35 -18.01
N PRO A 77 -12.92 -12.41 -17.83
CA PRO A 77 -11.64 -12.47 -18.54
C PRO A 77 -10.80 -13.71 -18.20
N LEU A 78 -10.95 -14.21 -16.97
CA LEU A 78 -10.33 -15.46 -16.53
C LEU A 78 -11.01 -16.67 -17.19
N ILE A 79 -12.33 -16.72 -17.21
CA ILE A 79 -13.11 -17.79 -17.85
C ILE A 79 -12.80 -17.84 -19.36
N ASP A 80 -12.76 -16.69 -20.03
CA ASP A 80 -12.46 -16.58 -21.46
C ASP A 80 -11.03 -17.05 -21.76
N SER A 81 -10.06 -16.62 -20.94
CA SER A 81 -8.67 -17.07 -21.06
C SER A 81 -8.53 -18.58 -20.89
N LEU A 82 -9.19 -19.15 -19.88
CA LEU A 82 -9.17 -20.60 -19.64
C LEU A 82 -9.87 -21.37 -20.76
N THR A 83 -10.98 -20.86 -21.28
CA THR A 83 -11.70 -21.48 -22.40
C THR A 83 -10.83 -21.49 -23.66
N ARG A 84 -10.15 -20.38 -23.96
CA ARG A 84 -9.19 -20.29 -25.06
C ARG A 84 -8.05 -21.31 -24.91
N LEU A 85 -7.42 -21.35 -23.73
CA LEU A 85 -6.35 -22.32 -23.46
C LEU A 85 -6.84 -23.77 -23.59
N TYR A 86 -8.06 -24.08 -23.14
CA TYR A 86 -8.61 -25.44 -23.26
C TYR A 86 -8.77 -25.86 -24.72
N ASN A 87 -9.24 -24.95 -25.58
CA ASN A 87 -9.49 -25.25 -26.99
C ASN A 87 -8.21 -25.26 -27.84
N GLU A 88 -7.27 -24.35 -27.56
CA GLU A 88 -6.09 -24.13 -28.42
C GLU A 88 -4.82 -24.79 -27.87
N GLN A 89 -4.64 -24.83 -26.55
CA GLN A 89 -3.41 -25.27 -25.88
C GLN A 89 -3.70 -26.07 -24.58
N PRO A 90 -4.27 -27.29 -24.66
CA PRO A 90 -4.78 -28.02 -23.49
C PRO A 90 -3.75 -28.24 -22.37
N LEU A 91 -2.47 -28.43 -22.72
CA LEU A 91 -1.41 -28.55 -21.72
C LEU A 91 -1.29 -27.27 -20.87
N LEU A 92 -1.29 -26.09 -21.50
CA LEU A 92 -1.22 -24.82 -20.78
C LEU A 92 -2.48 -24.58 -19.95
N TYR A 93 -3.65 -25.04 -20.40
CA TYR A 93 -4.87 -24.99 -19.60
C TYR A 93 -4.69 -25.73 -18.26
N TYR A 94 -4.22 -26.98 -18.28
CA TYR A 94 -4.01 -27.73 -17.04
C TYR A 94 -2.92 -27.10 -16.15
N CYS A 95 -1.85 -26.56 -16.74
CA CYS A 95 -0.85 -25.80 -16.00
C CYS A 95 -1.44 -24.54 -15.35
N ALA A 96 -2.28 -23.79 -16.07
CA ALA A 96 -2.94 -22.59 -15.56
C ALA A 96 -3.90 -22.92 -14.40
N ILE A 97 -4.71 -23.97 -14.53
CA ILE A 97 -5.58 -24.44 -13.45
C ILE A 97 -4.74 -24.85 -12.22
N GLY A 98 -3.66 -25.61 -12.41
CA GLY A 98 -2.75 -25.98 -11.33
C GLY A 98 -2.15 -24.78 -10.62
N LEU A 99 -1.68 -23.78 -11.38
CA LEU A 99 -1.15 -22.53 -10.85
C LEU A 99 -2.19 -21.72 -10.08
N LEU A 100 -3.43 -21.60 -10.59
CA LEU A 100 -4.50 -20.85 -9.95
C LEU A 100 -4.93 -21.52 -8.63
N VAL A 101 -5.09 -22.84 -8.63
CA VAL A 101 -5.40 -23.62 -7.41
C VAL A 101 -4.27 -23.47 -6.40
N PHE A 102 -3.02 -23.67 -6.82
CA PHE A 102 -1.86 -23.51 -5.95
C PHE A 102 -1.80 -22.11 -5.35
N THR A 103 -1.89 -21.06 -6.18
CA THR A 103 -1.81 -19.67 -5.74
C THR A 103 -2.92 -19.32 -4.75
N THR A 104 -4.16 -19.74 -5.04
CA THR A 104 -5.32 -19.49 -4.18
C THR A 104 -5.17 -20.17 -2.82
N VAL A 105 -4.84 -21.47 -2.82
CA VAL A 105 -4.65 -22.24 -1.59
C VAL A 105 -3.44 -21.73 -0.79
N PHE A 106 -2.33 -21.44 -1.47
CA PHE A 106 -1.13 -20.93 -0.85
C PHE A 106 -1.37 -19.59 -0.15
N ARG A 107 -2.04 -18.64 -0.83
CA ARG A 107 -2.40 -17.35 -0.24
C ARG A 107 -3.32 -17.50 0.96
N LEU A 108 -4.34 -18.35 0.86
CA LEU A 108 -5.21 -18.69 1.99
C LEU A 108 -4.38 -19.19 3.18
N MET A 109 -3.50 -20.16 2.96
CA MET A 109 -2.65 -20.72 4.01
C MET A 109 -1.72 -19.68 4.63
N VAL A 110 -1.08 -18.83 3.82
CA VAL A 110 -0.18 -17.77 4.31
C VAL A 110 -0.92 -16.72 5.12
N MET A 111 -2.12 -16.29 4.70
CA MET A 111 -2.94 -15.35 5.48
C MET A 111 -3.33 -15.93 6.84
N LEU A 112 -3.79 -17.18 6.87
CA LEU A 112 -4.15 -17.85 8.11
C LEU A 112 -2.92 -18.04 9.00
N ALA A 113 -1.81 -18.49 8.44
CA ALA A 113 -0.55 -18.65 9.17
C ALA A 113 -0.06 -17.32 9.76
N GLY A 114 -0.17 -16.21 9.03
CA GLY A 114 0.25 -14.90 9.51
C GLY A 114 -0.52 -14.41 10.73
N TYR A 115 -1.82 -14.72 10.81
CA TYR A 115 -2.64 -14.41 11.97
C TYR A 115 -2.45 -15.43 13.12
N PHE A 116 -2.52 -16.73 12.84
CA PHE A 116 -2.48 -17.76 13.88
C PHE A 116 -1.09 -17.98 14.48
N PHE A 117 -0.01 -17.79 13.72
CA PHE A 117 1.36 -17.88 14.25
C PHE A 117 1.84 -16.59 14.90
N TYR A 118 1.03 -15.53 14.93
CA TYR A 118 1.39 -14.27 15.55
C TYR A 118 1.80 -14.44 17.02
N GLN A 119 1.09 -15.27 17.79
CA GLN A 119 1.46 -15.57 19.18
C GLN A 119 2.83 -16.21 19.31
N TYR A 120 3.13 -17.18 18.44
CA TYR A 120 4.39 -17.90 18.48
C TYR A 120 5.58 -17.02 18.10
N GLU A 121 5.41 -16.17 17.09
CA GLU A 121 6.50 -15.38 16.51
C GLU A 121 6.71 -14.02 17.20
N GLN A 122 5.64 -13.43 17.76
CA GLN A 122 5.66 -12.11 18.40
C GLN A 122 5.52 -12.16 19.93
N GLY A 123 5.37 -13.36 20.52
CA GLY A 123 5.21 -13.56 21.96
C GLY A 123 3.85 -13.14 22.53
N GLN A 124 2.95 -12.60 21.71
CA GLN A 124 1.60 -12.17 22.09
C GLN A 124 0.61 -12.47 20.98
N ARG A 125 -0.66 -12.72 21.32
CA ARG A 125 -1.70 -12.91 20.31
C ARG A 125 -1.97 -11.61 19.55
N TYR A 126 -2.43 -11.74 18.31
CA TYR A 126 -2.84 -10.57 17.53
C TYR A 126 -3.99 -9.83 18.23
N PRO A 127 -3.88 -8.53 18.53
CA PRO A 127 -4.91 -7.81 19.29
C PRO A 127 -6.27 -7.79 18.55
N ILE A 128 -7.33 -8.23 19.23
CA ILE A 128 -8.69 -8.27 18.62
C ILE A 128 -9.17 -6.85 18.29
N GLN A 129 -8.83 -5.86 19.12
CA GLN A 129 -9.14 -4.45 18.87
C GLN A 129 -8.54 -3.98 17.53
N TRP A 130 -7.27 -4.30 17.25
CA TRP A 130 -6.63 -3.95 15.97
C TRP A 130 -7.33 -4.62 14.79
N LEU A 131 -7.67 -5.91 14.93
CA LEU A 131 -8.45 -6.62 13.91
C LEU A 131 -9.74 -5.89 13.57
N VAL A 132 -10.55 -5.55 14.58
CA VAL A 132 -11.85 -4.90 14.39
C VAL A 132 -11.68 -3.49 13.83
N VAL A 133 -10.80 -2.67 14.41
CA VAL A 133 -10.59 -1.28 13.98
C VAL A 133 -10.15 -1.22 12.52
N PHE A 134 -9.08 -1.92 12.14
CA PHE A 134 -8.52 -1.80 10.80
C PHE A 134 -9.32 -2.54 9.74
N LEU A 135 -10.05 -3.61 10.10
CA LEU A 135 -11.02 -4.21 9.19
C LEU A 135 -12.18 -3.26 8.91
N LEU A 136 -12.72 -2.59 9.94
CA LEU A 136 -13.76 -1.57 9.76
C LEU A 136 -13.25 -0.37 8.96
N CYS A 137 -12.00 0.05 9.15
CA CYS A 137 -11.37 1.06 8.29
C CYS A 137 -11.39 0.63 6.82
N ASN A 138 -11.01 -0.61 6.50
CA ASN A 138 -11.08 -1.15 5.14
C ASN A 138 -12.51 -1.13 4.58
N MET A 139 -13.49 -1.55 5.38
CA MET A 139 -14.91 -1.53 4.98
C MET A 139 -15.41 -0.11 4.72
N LEU A 140 -15.09 0.86 5.58
CA LEU A 140 -15.46 2.27 5.41
C LEU A 140 -14.80 2.89 4.17
N ALA A 141 -13.50 2.60 3.97
CA ALA A 141 -12.73 3.05 2.82
C ALA A 141 -13.34 2.51 1.50
N THR A 142 -13.74 1.24 1.49
CA THR A 142 -14.41 0.61 0.34
C THR A 142 -15.82 1.17 0.12
N ALA A 143 -16.61 1.34 1.19
CA ALA A 143 -17.96 1.89 1.12
C ALA A 143 -18.01 3.36 0.68
N ALA A 144 -16.89 4.08 0.78
CA ALA A 144 -16.83 5.45 0.30
C ALA A 144 -16.78 5.60 -1.21
N ILE A 145 -16.34 4.56 -1.94
CA ILE A 145 -16.34 4.58 -3.40
C ILE A 145 -17.77 4.83 -3.94
N PRO A 146 -18.78 4.00 -3.63
CA PRO A 146 -20.14 4.26 -4.08
C PRO A 146 -20.73 5.55 -3.49
N ALA A 147 -20.33 5.96 -2.28
CA ALA A 147 -20.77 7.23 -1.70
C ALA A 147 -20.28 8.45 -2.51
N VAL A 148 -19.04 8.43 -2.97
CA VAL A 148 -18.50 9.49 -3.83
C VAL A 148 -19.07 9.44 -5.24
N LEU A 149 -19.28 8.25 -5.82
CA LEU A 149 -19.98 8.12 -7.10
C LEU A 149 -21.41 8.67 -7.02
N PHE A 150 -22.13 8.41 -5.91
CA PHE A 150 -23.45 8.97 -5.68
C PHE A 150 -23.41 10.50 -5.55
N ALA A 151 -22.42 11.05 -4.83
CA ALA A 151 -22.22 12.49 -4.75
C ALA A 151 -21.93 13.12 -6.13
N LEU A 152 -21.08 12.47 -6.94
CA LEU A 152 -20.82 12.88 -8.32
C LEU A 152 -22.08 12.78 -9.18
N ALA A 153 -22.93 11.78 -8.98
CA ALA A 153 -24.21 11.62 -9.69
C ALA A 153 -25.20 12.76 -9.38
N ILE A 154 -25.26 13.19 -8.11
CA ILE A 154 -26.02 14.37 -7.72
C ILE A 154 -25.43 15.62 -8.39
N LEU A 155 -24.11 15.81 -8.33
CA LEU A 155 -23.45 16.95 -8.97
C LEU A 155 -23.68 16.96 -10.48
N GLY A 156 -23.62 15.80 -11.14
CA GLY A 156 -23.91 15.66 -12.57
C GLY A 156 -25.35 16.05 -12.93
N SER A 157 -26.31 15.66 -12.09
CA SER A 157 -27.70 16.10 -12.22
C SER A 157 -27.84 17.61 -12.08
N LEU A 158 -27.17 18.21 -11.08
CA LEU A 158 -27.20 19.65 -10.84
C LEU A 158 -26.49 20.45 -11.93
N ALA A 159 -25.45 19.89 -12.54
CA ALA A 159 -24.71 20.50 -13.64
C ALA A 159 -25.37 20.32 -15.01
N GLY A 160 -26.50 19.59 -15.11
CA GLY A 160 -27.22 19.36 -16.36
C GLY A 160 -26.63 18.25 -17.26
N VAL A 161 -25.60 17.53 -16.80
CA VAL A 161 -25.01 16.38 -17.52
C VAL A 161 -25.70 15.05 -17.18
N GLY A 162 -26.57 15.04 -16.16
CA GLY A 162 -27.40 13.92 -15.76
C GLY A 162 -26.78 13.03 -14.67
N PHE A 163 -27.63 12.32 -13.94
CA PHE A 163 -27.23 11.43 -12.84
C PHE A 163 -26.26 10.33 -13.29
N SER A 164 -26.55 9.73 -14.46
CA SER A 164 -25.78 8.62 -15.01
C SER A 164 -24.30 8.98 -15.22
N ALA A 165 -24.01 10.22 -15.62
CA ALA A 165 -22.63 10.66 -15.88
C ALA A 165 -21.76 10.65 -14.62
N GLY A 166 -22.33 11.02 -13.46
CA GLY A 166 -21.60 10.96 -12.20
C GLY A 166 -21.57 9.57 -11.56
N TRP A 167 -22.63 8.78 -11.74
CA TRP A 167 -22.68 7.40 -11.22
C TRP A 167 -21.67 6.49 -11.92
N HIS A 168 -21.59 6.58 -13.25
CA HIS A 168 -20.64 5.83 -14.08
C HIS A 168 -19.32 6.58 -14.31
N TRP A 169 -18.94 7.49 -13.41
CA TRP A 169 -17.75 8.33 -13.54
C TRP A 169 -16.48 7.52 -13.83
N ILE A 170 -16.28 6.41 -13.11
CA ILE A 170 -15.12 5.53 -13.29
C ILE A 170 -15.12 4.92 -14.71
N GLU A 171 -16.23 4.30 -15.12
CA GLU A 171 -16.36 3.64 -16.43
C GLU A 171 -16.14 4.63 -17.59
N LEU A 172 -16.69 5.85 -17.48
CA LEU A 172 -16.52 6.90 -18.49
C LEU A 172 -15.06 7.34 -18.61
N ASN A 173 -14.36 7.51 -17.49
CA ASN A 173 -12.95 7.90 -17.51
C ASN A 173 -12.05 6.79 -18.06
N VAL A 174 -12.44 5.53 -17.91
CA VAL A 174 -11.68 4.38 -18.43
C VAL A 174 -11.89 4.24 -19.91
N SER A 175 -13.15 4.32 -20.34
CA SER A 175 -13.51 4.34 -21.76
C SER A 175 -12.80 5.49 -22.48
N LEU A 176 -12.72 6.66 -21.84
CA LEU A 176 -11.95 7.79 -22.35
C LEU A 176 -10.45 7.49 -22.41
N ALA A 177 -9.86 6.91 -21.36
CA ALA A 177 -8.45 6.53 -21.36
C ALA A 177 -8.13 5.54 -22.50
N GLU A 178 -8.96 4.51 -22.65
CA GLU A 178 -8.84 3.49 -23.70
C GLU A 178 -8.93 4.13 -25.09
N GLN A 179 -9.94 4.97 -25.33
CA GLN A 179 -10.11 5.68 -26.61
C GLN A 179 -8.89 6.55 -26.93
N LEU A 180 -8.39 7.32 -25.96
CA LEU A 180 -7.21 8.16 -26.13
C LEU A 180 -5.96 7.32 -26.43
N VAL A 181 -5.77 6.21 -25.72
CA VAL A 181 -4.64 5.30 -25.95
C VAL A 181 -4.73 4.69 -27.35
N MET A 182 -5.89 4.13 -27.73
CA MET A 182 -6.06 3.46 -29.01
C MET A 182 -5.98 4.41 -30.20
N HIS A 183 -6.38 5.68 -30.03
CA HIS A 183 -6.34 6.68 -31.11
C HIS A 183 -4.98 7.38 -31.24
N HIS A 184 -4.28 7.63 -30.13
CA HIS A 184 -3.09 8.49 -30.12
C HIS A 184 -1.77 7.78 -29.81
N ILE A 185 -1.79 6.58 -29.24
CA ILE A 185 -0.57 5.87 -28.86
C ILE A 185 -0.29 4.75 -29.88
N PRO A 186 0.82 4.85 -30.64
CA PRO A 186 1.17 3.80 -31.58
C PRO A 186 1.72 2.57 -30.86
N THR A 187 1.52 1.39 -31.45
CA THR A 187 2.30 0.22 -31.11
C THR A 187 3.68 0.34 -31.76
N LEU A 188 4.72 0.51 -30.94
CA LEU A 188 6.09 0.69 -31.43
C LEU A 188 6.74 -0.66 -31.75
N ILE A 189 6.50 -1.65 -30.91
CA ILE A 189 7.04 -3.00 -31.03
C ILE A 189 5.88 -3.95 -30.74
N ASP A 190 5.59 -4.88 -31.65
CA ASP A 190 4.63 -5.95 -31.38
C ASP A 190 5.39 -7.17 -30.89
N ALA A 191 5.70 -7.18 -29.60
CA ALA A 191 6.58 -8.19 -29.01
C ALA A 191 5.81 -9.50 -28.75
N PRO A 192 6.48 -10.67 -28.75
CA PRO A 192 5.87 -11.91 -28.28
C PRO A 192 5.28 -11.73 -26.88
N ALA A 193 4.07 -12.26 -26.65
CA ALA A 193 3.27 -11.95 -25.47
C ALA A 193 4.01 -12.05 -24.11
N PRO A 194 4.83 -13.10 -23.83
CA PRO A 194 5.61 -13.14 -22.59
C PRO A 194 6.63 -12.01 -22.45
N LEU A 195 7.29 -11.62 -23.55
CA LEU A 195 8.23 -10.51 -23.56
C LEU A 195 7.49 -9.17 -23.40
N ALA A 196 6.34 -9.01 -24.06
CA ALA A 196 5.51 -7.84 -23.92
C ALA A 196 5.10 -7.63 -22.45
N VAL A 197 4.62 -8.67 -21.75
CA VAL A 197 4.28 -8.59 -20.32
C VAL A 197 5.46 -8.17 -19.45
N VAL A 198 6.66 -8.71 -19.69
CA VAL A 198 7.87 -8.32 -18.92
C VAL A 198 8.25 -6.86 -19.20
N CYS A 199 8.26 -6.43 -20.46
CA CYS A 199 8.53 -5.03 -20.84
C CYS A 199 7.51 -4.08 -20.21
N ILE A 200 6.22 -4.44 -20.26
CA ILE A 200 5.15 -3.70 -19.62
C ILE A 200 5.38 -3.64 -18.12
N ALA A 201 5.63 -4.77 -17.44
CA ALA A 201 5.88 -4.79 -16.00
C ALA A 201 7.05 -3.90 -15.58
N VAL A 202 8.12 -3.81 -16.37
CA VAL A 202 9.25 -2.91 -16.12
C VAL A 202 8.84 -1.45 -16.32
N ILE A 203 8.22 -1.11 -17.45
CA ILE A 203 7.95 0.29 -17.84
C ILE A 203 6.73 0.87 -17.12
N ALA A 204 5.60 0.17 -17.08
CA ALA A 204 4.49 0.53 -16.20
C ALA A 204 4.98 0.66 -14.76
N GLY A 205 5.94 -0.20 -14.41
CA GLY A 205 6.54 -0.21 -13.12
C GLY A 205 7.33 1.03 -12.73
N PHE A 206 7.88 1.74 -13.70
CA PHE A 206 8.52 3.04 -13.47
C PHE A 206 7.51 4.05 -12.93
N PHE A 207 6.34 4.13 -13.57
CA PHE A 207 5.29 5.06 -13.18
C PHE A 207 4.68 4.67 -11.84
N HIS A 208 4.50 3.36 -11.59
CA HIS A 208 4.06 2.89 -10.28
C HIS A 208 5.07 3.23 -9.18
N TYR A 209 6.36 3.00 -9.41
CA TYR A 209 7.43 3.38 -8.48
C TYR A 209 7.36 4.87 -8.13
N TRP A 210 7.24 5.74 -9.13
CA TRP A 210 7.17 7.19 -8.88
C TRP A 210 5.87 7.60 -8.19
N PHE A 211 4.73 7.02 -8.56
CA PHE A 211 3.48 7.28 -7.88
C PHE A 211 3.52 6.84 -6.40
N HIS A 212 4.10 5.68 -6.13
CA HIS A 212 4.33 5.19 -4.78
C HIS A 212 5.29 6.11 -4.00
N ARG A 213 6.41 6.49 -4.60
CA ARG A 213 7.37 7.44 -4.02
C ARG A 213 6.73 8.79 -3.70
N LEU A 214 5.89 9.31 -4.61
CA LEU A 214 5.13 10.54 -4.41
C LEU A 214 4.10 10.38 -3.28
N GLY A 215 3.50 9.19 -3.13
CA GLY A 215 2.66 8.81 -1.99
C GLY A 215 3.36 8.95 -0.64
N HIS A 216 4.67 8.72 -0.59
CA HIS A 216 5.47 8.95 0.62
C HIS A 216 6.03 10.36 0.71
N HIS A 217 6.37 11.00 -0.40
CA HIS A 217 7.05 12.29 -0.39
C HIS A 217 6.10 13.49 -0.30
N SER A 218 4.93 13.46 -0.95
CA SER A 218 3.96 14.56 -0.94
C SER A 218 3.08 14.48 0.31
N ARG A 219 2.88 15.60 1.00
CA ARG A 219 2.00 15.67 2.18
C ARG A 219 0.56 15.29 1.84
N LEU A 220 0.03 15.80 0.74
CA LEU A 220 -1.33 15.51 0.28
C LEU A 220 -1.51 14.01 -0.01
N LEU A 221 -0.61 13.42 -0.80
CA LEU A 221 -0.70 12.01 -1.18
C LEU A 221 -0.40 11.08 0.00
N TRP A 222 0.49 11.48 0.91
CA TRP A 222 0.70 10.75 2.14
C TRP A 222 -0.58 10.73 2.97
N LEU A 223 -1.14 11.89 3.32
CA LEU A 223 -2.29 11.95 4.22
C LEU A 223 -3.56 11.33 3.63
N LEU A 224 -3.85 11.55 2.35
CA LEU A 224 -5.10 11.11 1.72
C LEU A 224 -5.03 9.71 1.12
N PHE A 225 -3.84 9.23 0.76
CA PHE A 225 -3.70 8.04 -0.06
C PHE A 225 -2.83 6.97 0.61
N HIS A 226 -1.62 7.30 1.04
CA HIS A 226 -0.65 6.26 1.40
C HIS A 226 -0.48 6.01 2.90
N ARG A 227 -0.64 7.03 3.75
CA ARG A 227 -0.56 6.90 5.22
C ARG A 227 -1.49 5.83 5.76
N PRO A 228 -2.78 5.72 5.34
CA PRO A 228 -3.69 4.75 5.93
C PRO A 228 -3.22 3.29 5.81
N HIS A 229 -2.51 2.99 4.72
CA HIS A 229 -1.88 1.68 4.48
C HIS A 229 -0.78 1.35 5.49
N HIS A 230 -0.02 2.36 5.92
CA HIS A 230 1.11 2.26 6.86
C HIS A 230 0.74 2.43 8.33
N MET A 231 -0.55 2.56 8.69
CA MET A 231 -0.93 2.86 10.09
C MET A 231 -0.83 1.67 11.03
N THR A 232 -1.04 0.45 10.53
CA THR A 232 -1.25 -0.73 11.37
C THR A 232 0.06 -1.15 12.07
N PRO A 233 0.13 -1.21 13.42
CA PRO A 233 1.36 -1.56 14.14
C PRO A 233 1.77 -3.04 14.06
N GLY A 234 0.94 -3.87 13.43
CA GLY A 234 1.22 -5.27 13.17
C GLY A 234 0.45 -5.71 11.92
N LEU A 235 1.16 -6.08 10.87
CA LEU A 235 0.56 -6.47 9.60
C LEU A 235 0.06 -7.91 9.62
N VAL A 236 -1.22 -8.05 9.31
CA VAL A 236 -1.86 -9.23 8.72
C VAL A 236 -2.75 -8.74 7.57
N GLN A 237 -3.12 -9.61 6.63
CA GLN A 237 -3.84 -9.18 5.43
C GLN A 237 -5.17 -8.47 5.74
N SER A 238 -5.91 -8.95 6.74
CA SER A 238 -7.24 -8.40 7.10
C SER A 238 -7.20 -7.02 7.74
N THR A 239 -6.03 -6.56 8.20
CA THR A 239 -5.87 -5.26 8.88
C THR A 239 -4.95 -4.31 8.14
N THR A 240 -4.44 -4.72 6.99
CA THR A 240 -3.69 -3.82 6.11
C THR A 240 -4.70 -3.09 5.26
N LEU A 241 -4.72 -1.76 5.29
CA LEU A 241 -5.61 -1.01 4.42
C LEU A 241 -5.15 -1.12 2.98
N ALA A 242 -6.07 -1.48 2.09
CA ALA A 242 -5.83 -1.41 0.66
C ALA A 242 -5.56 0.05 0.24
N VAL A 243 -4.39 0.27 -0.38
CA VAL A 243 -3.98 1.57 -0.90
C VAL A 243 -5.04 2.15 -1.86
N PHE A 244 -5.55 1.32 -2.78
CA PHE A 244 -6.60 1.70 -3.76
C PHE A 244 -7.95 2.10 -3.13
N SER A 245 -8.23 1.65 -1.91
CA SER A 245 -9.46 2.01 -1.20
C SER A 245 -9.32 3.30 -0.39
N ALA A 246 -8.13 3.92 -0.32
CA ALA A 246 -7.91 5.13 0.47
C ALA A 246 -8.83 6.28 0.00
N LEU A 247 -9.73 6.66 0.90
CA LEU A 247 -10.97 7.40 0.73
C LEU A 247 -10.82 8.80 0.07
N PRO A 248 -11.35 9.02 -1.15
CA PRO A 248 -11.24 8.22 -2.35
C PRO A 248 -10.50 9.06 -3.41
N LEU A 249 -9.28 9.49 -3.11
CA LEU A 249 -8.44 10.24 -4.07
C LEU A 249 -8.38 9.50 -5.43
N PHE A 250 -8.46 8.17 -5.38
CA PHE A 250 -8.43 7.33 -6.56
C PHE A 250 -9.57 7.50 -7.54
N VAL A 251 -10.78 7.89 -7.12
CA VAL A 251 -11.89 8.16 -8.05
C VAL A 251 -11.49 9.25 -9.06
N PHE A 252 -10.58 10.15 -8.65
CA PHE A 252 -10.05 11.22 -9.51
C PHE A 252 -8.72 10.86 -10.19
N LEU A 253 -8.04 9.79 -9.77
CA LEU A 253 -6.80 9.32 -10.38
C LEU A 253 -7.01 8.19 -11.40
N VAL A 254 -8.24 7.68 -11.57
CA VAL A 254 -8.56 6.63 -12.55
C VAL A 254 -8.08 6.99 -13.96
N LEU A 255 -8.45 8.16 -14.48
CA LEU A 255 -8.08 8.57 -15.84
C LEU A 255 -6.57 8.62 -16.07
N PRO A 256 -5.77 9.43 -15.33
CA PRO A 256 -4.34 9.52 -15.59
C PRO A 256 -3.62 8.18 -15.38
N TYR A 257 -4.07 7.36 -14.42
CA TYR A 257 -3.45 6.06 -14.17
C TYR A 257 -3.71 5.07 -15.32
N ASN A 258 -4.95 4.97 -15.80
CA ASN A 258 -5.29 4.12 -16.95
C ASN A 258 -4.67 4.61 -18.25
N LEU A 259 -4.57 5.92 -18.46
CA LEU A 259 -3.92 6.47 -19.64
C LEU A 259 -2.43 6.07 -19.68
N VAL A 260 -1.71 6.23 -18.57
CA VAL A 260 -0.29 5.87 -18.49
C VAL A 260 -0.09 4.37 -18.67
N LEU A 261 -0.87 3.54 -17.98
CA LEU A 261 -0.71 2.08 -18.05
C LEU A 261 -1.18 1.51 -19.39
N GLY A 262 -2.31 1.98 -19.91
CA GLY A 262 -2.79 1.64 -21.24
C GLY A 262 -1.78 2.03 -22.32
N ALA A 263 -1.19 3.23 -22.23
CA ALA A 263 -0.11 3.64 -23.12
C ALA A 263 1.08 2.69 -23.02
N CYS A 264 1.55 2.35 -21.81
CA CYS A 264 2.65 1.41 -21.61
C CYS A 264 2.36 0.04 -22.27
N THR A 265 1.15 -0.49 -22.13
CA THR A 265 0.73 -1.72 -22.79
C THR A 265 0.73 -1.59 -24.31
N LYS A 266 0.12 -0.51 -24.82
CA LYS A 266 -0.04 -0.30 -26.27
C LYS A 266 1.29 -0.16 -27.01
N LEU A 267 2.34 0.32 -26.34
CA LEU A 267 3.69 0.40 -26.91
C LEU A 267 4.28 -0.96 -27.33
N PHE A 268 3.90 -2.05 -26.63
CA PHE A 268 4.53 -3.38 -26.77
C PHE A 268 3.60 -4.48 -27.29
N SER A 269 2.29 -4.21 -27.40
CA SER A 269 1.30 -5.16 -27.89
C SER A 269 0.20 -4.47 -28.66
N SER A 270 -0.13 -5.01 -29.82
CA SER A 270 -1.29 -4.60 -30.61
C SER A 270 -2.61 -5.12 -30.02
N GLU A 271 -2.56 -6.30 -29.39
CA GLU A 271 -3.70 -7.05 -28.85
C GLU A 271 -3.74 -7.06 -27.30
N PRO A 272 -4.92 -7.26 -26.68
CA PRO A 272 -5.04 -7.41 -25.23
C PRO A 272 -4.37 -8.69 -24.70
N LEU A 273 -3.47 -8.54 -23.72
CA LEU A 273 -2.67 -9.63 -23.13
C LEU A 273 -3.29 -10.28 -21.88
N TYR A 274 -4.61 -10.46 -21.86
CA TYR A 274 -5.32 -10.89 -20.65
C TYR A 274 -4.81 -12.22 -20.09
N THR A 275 -4.60 -13.23 -20.93
CA THR A 275 -4.17 -14.56 -20.49
C THR A 275 -2.78 -14.52 -19.87
N GLU A 276 -1.85 -13.81 -20.49
CA GLU A 276 -0.47 -13.68 -20.02
C GLU A 276 -0.38 -12.83 -18.74
N VAL A 277 -1.17 -11.75 -18.65
CA VAL A 277 -1.28 -10.93 -17.43
C VAL A 277 -1.86 -11.75 -16.27
N ILE A 278 -2.88 -12.58 -16.51
CA ILE A 278 -3.45 -13.48 -15.49
C ILE A 278 -2.39 -14.45 -14.96
N ILE A 279 -1.64 -15.10 -15.86
CA ILE A 279 -0.58 -16.05 -15.48
C ILE A 279 0.52 -15.33 -14.70
N TYR A 280 0.97 -14.17 -15.20
CA TYR A 280 1.98 -13.35 -14.53
C TYR A 280 1.51 -12.93 -13.13
N ASN A 281 0.28 -12.44 -13.00
CA ASN A 281 -0.30 -12.04 -11.72
C ASN A 281 -0.40 -13.21 -10.75
N ALA A 282 -0.87 -14.38 -11.20
CA ALA A 282 -0.92 -15.57 -10.36
C ALA A 282 0.48 -15.93 -9.80
N LEU A 283 1.54 -15.77 -10.61
CA LEU A 283 2.92 -16.00 -10.17
C LEU A 283 3.42 -14.98 -9.14
N ILE A 284 3.25 -13.68 -9.39
CA ILE A 284 3.77 -12.63 -8.48
C ILE A 284 3.01 -12.58 -7.14
N LEU A 285 1.76 -13.04 -7.12
CA LEU A 285 0.95 -13.07 -5.89
C LEU A 285 1.42 -14.11 -4.87
N ILE A 286 2.21 -15.10 -5.29
CA ILE A 286 2.79 -16.09 -4.38
C ILE A 286 3.78 -15.44 -3.41
N PRO A 287 4.81 -14.69 -3.86
CA PRO A 287 5.68 -13.96 -2.94
C PRO A 287 5.02 -12.70 -2.35
N GLU A 288 4.14 -12.00 -3.08
CA GLU A 288 3.54 -10.72 -2.63
C GLU A 288 2.86 -10.84 -1.26
N ILE A 289 2.15 -11.94 -1.01
CA ILE A 289 1.35 -12.08 0.22
C ILE A 289 2.18 -11.92 1.50
N PHE A 290 3.49 -12.20 1.47
CA PHE A 290 4.39 -12.03 2.61
C PHE A 290 4.66 -10.57 2.98
N GLY A 291 4.40 -9.62 2.08
CA GLY A 291 4.58 -8.18 2.32
C GLY A 291 3.71 -7.65 3.46
N HIS A 292 2.64 -8.36 3.81
CA HIS A 292 1.67 -7.96 4.81
C HIS A 292 1.55 -8.96 5.97
N GLN A 293 2.63 -9.69 6.29
CA GLN A 293 2.62 -10.76 7.31
C GLN A 293 3.76 -10.61 8.33
N THR A 294 3.51 -9.89 9.42
CA THR A 294 4.50 -9.66 10.49
C THR A 294 5.03 -10.95 11.08
N ALA A 295 4.14 -11.89 11.39
CA ALA A 295 4.52 -13.17 11.99
C ALA A 295 5.42 -14.01 11.06
N LEU A 296 5.25 -13.87 9.75
CA LEU A 296 5.95 -14.73 8.79
C LEU A 296 7.24 -14.12 8.25
N TYR A 297 7.52 -12.85 8.54
CA TYR A 297 8.70 -12.15 8.00
C TYR A 297 9.99 -12.93 8.21
N ARG A 298 10.30 -13.34 9.45
CA ARG A 298 11.58 -14.03 9.76
C ARG A 298 11.71 -15.36 9.02
N ARG A 299 10.62 -16.11 8.88
CA ARG A 299 10.61 -17.40 8.18
C ARG A 299 10.77 -17.20 6.68
N ALA A 300 10.00 -16.27 6.11
CA ALA A 300 10.00 -15.95 4.70
C ALA A 300 11.33 -15.34 4.25
N SER A 301 11.92 -14.44 5.04
CA SER A 301 13.24 -13.85 4.81
C SER A 301 14.40 -14.85 4.98
N ARG A 302 14.22 -15.99 5.64
CA ARG A 302 15.26 -17.05 5.67
C ARG A 302 15.13 -18.04 4.53
N SER A 303 13.93 -18.20 3.97
CA SER A 303 13.71 -19.07 2.82
C SER A 303 14.33 -18.49 1.55
N ARG A 304 15.31 -19.20 0.98
CA ARG A 304 15.96 -18.81 -0.29
C ARG A 304 14.94 -18.66 -1.42
N ILE A 305 13.98 -19.58 -1.50
CA ILE A 305 12.96 -19.58 -2.57
C ILE A 305 12.07 -18.33 -2.44
N ILE A 306 11.53 -18.06 -1.24
CA ILE A 306 10.64 -16.90 -1.04
C ILE A 306 11.42 -15.59 -1.23
N ARG A 307 12.67 -15.51 -0.76
CA ARG A 307 13.52 -14.33 -0.99
C ARG A 307 13.76 -14.04 -2.46
N VAL A 308 14.13 -15.05 -3.24
CA VAL A 308 14.40 -14.90 -4.67
C VAL A 308 13.11 -14.55 -5.40
N ALA A 309 12.01 -15.23 -5.11
CA ALA A 309 10.71 -14.93 -5.71
C ALA A 309 10.25 -13.49 -5.38
N SER A 310 10.40 -13.06 -4.12
CA SER A 310 10.08 -11.69 -3.69
C SER A 310 10.95 -10.63 -4.36
N PHE A 311 12.23 -10.94 -4.57
CA PHE A 311 13.12 -10.05 -5.32
C PHE A 311 12.69 -9.95 -6.78
N ILE A 312 12.52 -11.09 -7.48
CA ILE A 312 12.11 -11.13 -8.88
C ILE A 312 10.78 -10.41 -9.09
N SER A 313 9.79 -10.59 -8.21
CA SER A 313 8.50 -9.93 -8.33
C SER A 313 8.53 -8.44 -7.97
N GLY A 314 9.61 -7.92 -7.38
CA GLY A 314 9.67 -6.54 -6.89
C GLY A 314 8.76 -6.28 -5.67
N GLY A 315 8.54 -7.31 -4.82
CA GLY A 315 7.60 -7.22 -3.71
C GLY A 315 7.88 -8.20 -2.56
N GLY A 316 6.82 -8.79 -2.01
CA GLY A 316 6.90 -9.82 -0.97
C GLY A 316 7.60 -9.36 0.30
N VAL A 317 8.57 -10.14 0.82
CA VAL A 317 9.24 -9.82 2.09
C VAL A 317 9.99 -8.48 2.09
N TYR A 318 10.36 -7.95 0.92
CA TYR A 318 10.95 -6.62 0.82
C TYR A 318 9.89 -5.51 0.95
N HIS A 319 8.68 -5.75 0.46
CA HIS A 319 7.54 -4.86 0.69
C HIS A 319 7.16 -4.82 2.18
N TYR A 320 7.35 -5.91 2.94
CA TYR A 320 7.21 -5.84 4.39
C TYR A 320 8.19 -4.82 5.03
N MET A 321 9.44 -4.75 4.55
CA MET A 321 10.38 -3.74 5.03
C MET A 321 10.00 -2.33 4.62
N HIS A 322 9.29 -2.17 3.51
CA HIS A 322 8.72 -0.90 3.11
C HIS A 322 7.69 -0.37 4.14
N HIS A 323 7.00 -1.26 4.87
CA HIS A 323 6.13 -0.87 5.99
C HIS A 323 6.87 -0.56 7.29
N SER A 324 8.20 -0.64 7.29
CA SER A 324 8.98 -0.50 8.51
C SER A 324 8.91 0.91 9.09
N SER A 325 8.80 1.01 10.41
CA SER A 325 8.91 2.27 11.14
C SER A 325 10.31 2.54 11.68
N GLU A 326 11.32 1.74 11.29
CA GLU A 326 12.69 1.91 11.78
C GLU A 326 13.35 3.15 11.16
N PRO A 327 14.07 3.97 11.94
CA PRO A 327 14.66 5.21 11.43
C PRO A 327 15.57 5.04 10.21
N GLU A 328 16.31 3.93 10.13
CA GLU A 328 17.20 3.62 9.00
C GLU A 328 16.46 3.29 7.69
N HIS A 329 15.18 2.94 7.77
CA HIS A 329 14.32 2.70 6.61
C HIS A 329 13.53 3.95 6.21
N CYS A 330 13.54 4.97 7.06
CA CYS A 330 13.01 6.28 6.72
C CYS A 330 13.98 7.04 5.81
N GLY A 331 13.44 7.81 4.86
CA GLY A 331 14.30 8.65 4.02
C GLY A 331 14.97 9.78 4.83
N ARG A 332 15.70 10.68 4.14
CA ARG A 332 16.49 11.76 4.79
C ARG A 332 15.70 12.63 5.78
N SER A 333 14.39 12.73 5.64
CA SER A 333 13.53 13.48 6.55
C SER A 333 13.18 12.74 7.85
N GLY A 334 13.46 11.43 7.95
CA GLY A 334 13.11 10.58 9.09
C GLY A 334 11.60 10.34 9.28
N ALA A 335 10.75 10.98 8.48
CA ALA A 335 9.30 11.04 8.71
C ALA A 335 8.53 9.87 8.10
N VAL A 336 8.99 9.36 6.95
CA VAL A 336 8.29 8.34 6.15
C VAL A 336 9.26 7.28 5.64
N ASN A 337 8.80 6.03 5.58
CA ASN A 337 9.56 4.94 5.01
C ASN A 337 9.74 5.16 3.50
N LEU A 338 10.97 5.04 3.01
CA LEU A 338 11.29 5.29 1.60
C LEU A 338 12.16 4.19 1.00
N VAL A 339 12.15 3.00 1.61
CA VAL A 339 12.89 1.84 1.09
C VAL A 339 11.97 0.84 0.41
N ASN A 340 12.50 0.11 -0.58
CA ASN A 340 11.81 -1.00 -1.25
C ASN A 340 10.39 -0.64 -1.72
N LEU A 341 10.26 0.53 -2.34
CA LEU A 341 9.00 1.02 -2.91
C LEU A 341 8.46 0.05 -3.98
N GLY A 342 9.37 -0.68 -4.63
CA GLY A 342 9.04 -1.68 -5.62
C GLY A 342 8.54 -1.03 -6.89
N GLY A 343 7.51 -1.64 -7.47
CA GLY A 343 6.91 -1.15 -8.70
C GLY A 343 7.50 -1.74 -9.95
N GLY A 344 8.62 -2.45 -9.94
CA GLY A 344 9.08 -3.21 -11.12
C GLY A 344 9.69 -4.54 -10.71
N PRO A 345 9.77 -5.54 -11.60
CA PRO A 345 10.52 -6.76 -11.33
C PRO A 345 11.94 -6.45 -10.85
N MET A 346 12.48 -7.29 -9.96
CA MET A 346 13.87 -7.19 -9.46
C MET A 346 14.24 -5.87 -8.77
N PHE A 347 13.25 -5.09 -8.31
CA PHE A 347 13.49 -3.79 -7.67
C PHE A 347 14.33 -2.84 -8.54
N ILE A 348 14.23 -2.96 -9.87
CA ILE A 348 15.08 -2.22 -10.82
C ILE A 348 15.06 -0.71 -10.55
N TRP A 349 13.88 -0.14 -10.27
CA TRP A 349 13.73 1.29 -10.01
C TRP A 349 14.27 1.69 -8.65
N ASP A 350 14.09 0.88 -7.61
CA ASP A 350 14.72 1.14 -6.31
C ASP A 350 16.24 1.10 -6.37
N ILE A 351 16.81 0.21 -7.18
CA ILE A 351 18.26 0.11 -7.40
C ILE A 351 18.75 1.36 -8.14
N ILE A 352 18.08 1.75 -9.24
CA ILE A 352 18.45 2.93 -10.04
C ILE A 352 18.35 4.22 -9.21
N PHE A 353 17.31 4.36 -8.40
CA PHE A 353 17.03 5.58 -7.64
C PHE A 353 17.52 5.56 -6.19
N GLY A 354 18.20 4.50 -5.78
CA GLY A 354 18.87 4.40 -4.47
C GLY A 354 17.92 4.25 -3.28
N THR A 355 16.77 3.60 -3.47
CA THR A 355 15.81 3.26 -2.40
C THR A 355 15.78 1.77 -2.07
N TYR A 356 16.61 0.95 -2.72
CA TYR A 356 16.70 -0.48 -2.40
C TYR A 356 17.36 -0.68 -1.03
N CYS A 357 16.74 -1.50 -0.18
CA CYS A 357 17.27 -1.90 1.11
C CYS A 357 17.26 -3.44 1.23
N PRO A 358 18.41 -4.06 1.56
CA PRO A 358 18.47 -5.50 1.75
C PRO A 358 17.65 -5.94 2.96
N LEU A 359 17.27 -7.23 3.00
CA LEU A 359 16.47 -7.78 4.09
C LEU A 359 17.16 -7.64 5.45
N SER A 360 16.43 -7.12 6.44
CA SER A 360 16.88 -7.10 7.83
C SER A 360 16.95 -8.51 8.41
N ALA A 361 17.95 -8.75 9.27
CA ALA A 361 18.13 -10.03 9.95
C ALA A 361 17.05 -10.28 11.01
N THR A 362 16.47 -9.20 11.55
CA THR A 362 15.40 -9.22 12.54
C THR A 362 14.12 -8.66 11.93
N THR A 363 12.95 -9.08 12.44
CA THR A 363 11.68 -8.50 12.02
C THR A 363 11.63 -7.02 12.42
N PRO A 364 11.63 -6.07 11.46
CA PRO A 364 11.53 -4.66 11.81
C PRO A 364 10.14 -4.34 12.38
N ARG A 365 10.04 -3.30 13.21
CA ARG A 365 8.75 -2.75 13.60
C ARG A 365 8.07 -2.12 12.39
N VAL A 366 6.75 -2.21 12.35
CA VAL A 366 5.90 -1.70 11.26
C VAL A 366 4.83 -0.77 11.81
N GLY A 367 4.29 0.11 10.97
CA GLY A 367 3.38 1.17 11.38
C GLY A 367 3.98 2.54 11.12
N LEU A 368 3.35 3.59 11.65
CA LEU A 368 3.87 4.96 11.50
C LEU A 368 5.23 5.13 12.20
N SER A 369 6.12 5.89 11.58
CA SER A 369 7.41 6.30 12.15
C SER A 369 7.26 6.84 13.57
N GLY A 370 8.11 6.38 14.49
CA GLY A 370 8.03 6.74 15.91
C GLY A 370 6.95 6.00 16.71
N GLN A 371 6.21 5.07 16.10
CA GLN A 371 5.21 4.22 16.76
C GLN A 371 4.22 5.00 17.65
N PRO A 372 3.59 6.06 17.10
CA PRO A 372 2.65 6.87 17.87
C PRO A 372 1.43 6.04 18.29
N ARG A 373 0.85 6.37 19.44
CA ARG A 373 -0.43 5.80 19.84
C ARG A 373 -1.53 6.33 18.91
N LEU A 374 -2.26 5.43 18.28
CA LEU A 374 -3.37 5.79 17.40
C LEU A 374 -4.68 5.94 18.18
N HIS A 375 -5.59 6.72 17.62
CA HIS A 375 -7.00 6.65 17.95
C HIS A 375 -7.59 5.32 17.43
N MET A 376 -8.21 4.53 18.29
CA MET A 376 -8.87 3.27 17.96
C MET A 376 -10.32 3.52 17.54
N ASN A 377 -10.52 4.48 16.64
CA ASN A 377 -11.81 4.79 16.03
C ASN A 377 -11.68 4.62 14.50
N PRO A 378 -12.40 3.68 13.89
CA PRO A 378 -12.22 3.37 12.47
C PRO A 378 -12.63 4.52 11.54
N LEU A 379 -13.70 5.24 11.88
CA LEU A 379 -14.17 6.40 11.09
C LEU A 379 -13.14 7.54 11.15
N ARG A 380 -12.61 7.81 12.34
CA ARG A 380 -11.58 8.83 12.55
C ARG A 380 -10.30 8.50 11.80
N LEU A 381 -9.82 7.26 11.88
CA LEU A 381 -8.62 6.84 11.17
C LEU A 381 -8.81 6.89 9.65
N ALA A 382 -9.95 6.45 9.13
CA ALA A 382 -10.26 6.51 7.70
C ALA A 382 -10.34 7.95 7.17
N LEU A 383 -10.81 8.91 7.99
CA LEU A 383 -10.94 10.31 7.62
C LEU A 383 -9.77 11.20 8.09
N ALA A 384 -8.78 10.64 8.79
CA ALA A 384 -7.78 11.42 9.51
C ALA A 384 -7.02 12.39 8.61
N GLY A 385 -6.63 11.96 7.40
CA GLY A 385 -5.94 12.80 6.43
C GLY A 385 -6.78 13.99 5.96
N ILE A 386 -8.05 13.76 5.62
CA ILE A 386 -8.99 14.81 5.19
C ILE A 386 -9.21 15.81 6.32
N MET A 387 -9.46 15.31 7.54
CA MET A 387 -9.69 16.14 8.71
C MET A 387 -8.45 16.98 9.06
N GLN A 388 -7.26 16.38 9.01
CA GLN A 388 -6.00 17.06 9.29
C GLN A 388 -5.75 18.18 8.27
N LEU A 389 -5.79 17.86 6.97
CA LEU A 389 -5.59 18.87 5.92
C LEU A 389 -6.62 20.00 6.00
N SER A 390 -7.90 19.66 6.15
CA SER A 390 -8.97 20.66 6.26
C SER A 390 -8.75 21.58 7.46
N LYS A 391 -8.42 21.02 8.62
CA LYS A 391 -8.19 21.80 9.83
C LYS A 391 -6.97 22.69 9.70
N GLU A 392 -5.86 22.17 9.17
CA GLU A 392 -4.61 22.91 8.96
C GLU A 392 -4.81 24.07 7.97
N LEU A 393 -5.51 23.85 6.86
CA LEU A 393 -5.84 24.90 5.89
C LEU A 393 -6.73 26.00 6.48
N MET A 394 -7.59 25.66 7.45
CA MET A 394 -8.46 26.62 8.13
C MET A 394 -7.73 27.46 9.17
N ILE A 395 -6.83 26.86 9.97
CA ILE A 395 -6.22 27.53 11.14
C ILE A 395 -4.92 28.28 10.83
N ASN A 396 -4.27 27.99 9.69
CA ASN A 396 -3.09 28.70 9.23
C ASN A 396 -3.52 29.83 8.27
N PRO A 397 -3.29 31.11 8.62
CA PRO A 397 -3.79 32.23 7.82
C PRO A 397 -2.95 32.48 6.56
N SER A 398 -1.66 32.16 6.57
CA SER A 398 -0.77 32.46 5.46
C SER A 398 -1.07 31.60 4.23
N TRP A 399 -1.13 32.22 3.05
CA TRP A 399 -1.22 31.51 1.78
C TRP A 399 0.02 30.68 1.48
N THR A 400 1.20 31.10 1.96
CA THR A 400 2.42 30.29 1.84
C THR A 400 2.30 29.00 2.63
N ASP A 401 1.79 29.07 3.86
CA ASP A 401 1.59 27.89 4.70
C ASP A 401 0.55 26.97 4.08
N LYS A 402 -0.56 27.52 3.57
CA LYS A 402 -1.60 26.75 2.88
C LYS A 402 -1.06 26.05 1.64
N TRP A 403 -0.23 26.73 0.85
CA TRP A 403 0.44 26.13 -0.29
C TRP A 403 1.31 24.96 0.16
N HIS A 404 2.16 25.14 1.17
CA HIS A 404 3.02 24.07 1.70
C HIS A 404 2.25 22.95 2.41
N ILE A 405 1.08 23.20 2.98
CA ILE A 405 0.20 22.14 3.53
C ILE A 405 -0.23 21.18 2.41
N VAL A 406 -0.48 21.69 1.21
CA VAL A 406 -0.94 20.88 0.07
C VAL A 406 0.24 20.29 -0.72
N THR A 407 1.26 21.10 -1.02
CA THR A 407 2.34 20.75 -1.96
C THR A 407 3.65 20.37 -1.29
N GLY A 408 3.77 20.62 0.02
CA GLY A 408 4.98 20.34 0.79
C GLY A 408 5.29 18.86 0.94
N SER A 409 6.47 18.59 1.47
CA SER A 409 6.89 17.23 1.81
C SER A 409 5.99 16.62 2.89
N SER A 410 5.82 15.31 2.93
CA SER A 410 5.15 14.59 4.02
C SER A 410 5.76 14.89 5.40
N ALA A 411 7.04 15.27 5.45
CA ALA A 411 7.73 15.72 6.66
C ALA A 411 7.42 17.18 7.06
N TYR A 412 6.79 17.96 6.19
CA TYR A 412 6.45 19.35 6.48
C TYR A 412 5.45 19.41 7.64
N GLN A 413 5.77 20.21 8.66
CA GLN A 413 4.87 20.50 9.77
C GLN A 413 4.42 21.96 9.65
N PRO A 414 3.11 22.22 9.44
CA PRO A 414 2.63 23.59 9.40
C PRO A 414 2.73 24.26 10.79
N PRO A 415 2.81 25.61 10.86
CA PRO A 415 2.94 26.33 12.13
C PRO A 415 1.88 25.95 13.17
N ARG A 416 0.67 25.65 12.70
CA ARG A 416 -0.41 25.06 13.50
C ARG A 416 -0.83 23.76 12.85
N SER A 417 -0.63 22.65 13.55
CA SER A 417 -0.99 21.30 13.09
C SER A 417 -1.87 20.60 14.12
N LEU A 418 -2.78 19.74 13.64
CA LEU A 418 -3.55 18.84 14.48
C LEU A 418 -3.66 17.50 13.77
N ASP A 419 -3.05 16.47 14.34
CA ASP A 419 -3.13 15.12 13.80
C ASP A 419 -4.40 14.42 14.33
N TYR A 420 -5.21 13.89 13.42
CA TYR A 420 -6.46 13.20 13.78
C TYR A 420 -6.29 11.68 13.91
N ALA A 421 -5.19 11.09 13.44
CA ALA A 421 -4.92 9.67 13.63
C ALA A 421 -4.16 9.40 14.94
N ILE A 422 -3.29 10.32 15.35
CA ILE A 422 -2.40 10.16 16.51
C ILE A 422 -3.01 10.77 17.77
N ARG A 423 -2.92 10.03 18.89
CA ARG A 423 -3.19 10.57 20.22
C ARG A 423 -1.97 11.34 20.71
N HIS A 424 -2.12 12.63 20.93
CA HIS A 424 -1.15 13.39 21.70
C HIS A 424 -1.26 12.99 23.18
N SER A 425 -0.25 12.30 23.70
CA SER A 425 -0.09 12.18 25.15
C SER A 425 0.02 13.60 25.71
N GLN A 426 -0.74 13.93 26.75
CA GLN A 426 -0.37 15.04 27.63
C GLN A 426 0.92 14.65 28.37
N ALA A 427 2.04 14.65 27.68
CA ALA A 427 3.35 14.74 28.28
C ALA A 427 3.89 16.10 27.84
N VAL A 428 3.65 17.09 28.68
CA VAL A 428 4.45 18.31 28.70
C VAL A 428 5.90 17.85 28.86
N THR A 429 6.73 18.04 27.86
CA THR A 429 8.15 18.22 28.07
C THR A 429 8.61 19.30 27.11
N ALA A 430 9.28 20.29 27.68
CA ALA A 430 9.67 21.53 27.07
C ALA A 430 10.31 21.32 25.68
N GLN A 431 10.08 22.31 24.81
CA GLN A 431 10.85 22.50 23.59
C GLN A 431 12.34 22.32 23.90
N ILE A 432 12.96 21.27 23.36
CA ILE A 432 14.41 21.26 23.20
C ILE A 432 14.66 22.23 22.04
N THR A 433 15.14 23.42 22.40
CA THR A 433 15.67 24.41 21.48
C THR A 433 16.72 23.75 20.58
N PRO A 434 16.75 23.99 19.26
CA PRO A 434 17.84 23.51 18.43
C PRO A 434 19.14 24.16 18.89
N CYS A 435 20.11 23.36 19.32
CA CYS A 435 21.46 23.84 19.58
C CYS A 435 22.03 24.47 18.30
N PRO A 436 22.63 25.67 18.37
CA PRO A 436 23.37 26.22 17.25
C PRO A 436 24.60 25.33 17.00
N HIS A 437 24.70 24.78 15.79
CA HIS A 437 25.92 24.11 15.35
C HIS A 437 27.08 25.11 15.40
N SER A 438 27.98 24.88 16.34
CA SER A 438 29.33 25.41 16.33
C SER A 438 30.03 24.96 15.05
N ALA A 439 30.55 25.94 14.33
CA ALA A 439 31.45 25.75 13.22
C ALA A 439 32.70 24.99 13.67
N GLY A 440 33.08 23.98 12.89
CA GLY A 440 34.42 23.38 12.92
C GLY A 440 34.44 21.91 13.33
N GLN A 441 34.54 21.01 12.35
CA GLN A 441 35.53 19.93 12.36
C GLN A 441 35.61 19.19 11.00
N ALA A 442 36.80 19.29 10.40
CA ALA A 442 37.65 18.29 9.75
C ALA A 442 37.07 17.18 8.81
N PRO A 443 37.82 16.78 7.76
CA PRO A 443 37.32 16.00 6.64
C PRO A 443 37.20 14.50 6.92
N TYR A 444 36.17 13.93 6.31
CA TYR A 444 35.82 12.50 6.22
C TYR A 444 36.99 11.64 5.70
N LYS A 445 37.45 10.66 6.51
CA LYS A 445 38.31 9.55 6.06
C LYS A 445 37.43 8.35 5.67
N LYS A 446 37.50 7.97 4.39
CA LYS A 446 37.02 6.67 3.87
C LYS A 446 37.76 5.52 4.56
N THR A 447 37.05 4.53 5.07
CA THR A 447 37.62 3.22 5.41
C THR A 447 37.26 2.21 4.33
N ASN A 448 38.27 1.77 3.59
CA ASN A 448 38.26 0.56 2.78
C ASN A 448 38.24 -0.65 3.72
N ALA A 449 37.31 -1.59 3.51
CA ALA A 449 37.42 -2.94 4.05
C ALA A 449 37.69 -3.88 2.88
N GLY A 450 38.96 -4.27 2.75
CA GLY A 450 39.46 -5.24 1.80
C GLY A 450 39.33 -6.67 2.35
N ALA A 451 39.23 -7.60 1.40
CA ALA A 451 39.41 -9.03 1.57
C ALA A 451 40.81 -9.38 2.11
N GLY A 452 40.92 -10.49 2.85
CA GLY A 452 42.19 -11.21 3.00
C GLY A 452 42.45 -11.89 4.35
N LEU A 453 42.13 -13.19 4.40
CA LEU A 453 42.97 -14.29 4.91
C LEU A 453 43.40 -14.35 6.40
N ILE A 454 42.71 -15.24 7.11
CA ILE A 454 43.17 -16.43 7.86
C ILE A 454 44.65 -16.49 8.36
N ALA A 455 44.71 -16.79 9.67
CA ALA A 455 45.71 -17.55 10.44
C ALA A 455 46.98 -16.85 10.95
N SER A 456 47.10 -16.79 12.28
CA SER A 456 47.87 -17.79 13.05
C SER A 456 47.91 -17.42 14.54
N ALA A 457 47.80 -18.41 15.41
CA ALA A 457 47.95 -18.26 16.85
C ALA A 457 48.96 -19.28 17.38
N SER A 458 49.79 -18.77 18.28
CA SER A 458 50.58 -19.44 19.33
C SER A 458 51.69 -20.41 18.93
N ALA A 459 52.92 -19.94 19.18
CA ALA A 459 54.13 -20.72 19.33
C ALA A 459 54.32 -21.22 20.76
N SER A 460 54.89 -22.41 20.92
CA SER A 460 55.85 -22.77 21.98
C SER A 460 56.62 -24.05 21.57
N PRO A 461 57.86 -24.26 22.05
CA PRO A 461 58.93 -24.79 21.21
C PRO A 461 59.57 -26.10 21.72
N VAL A 462 60.58 -26.56 20.96
CA VAL A 462 61.65 -27.54 21.31
C VAL A 462 61.20 -29.01 21.15
N THR A 463 61.85 -29.93 20.42
CA THR A 463 63.26 -30.20 20.12
C THR A 463 63.38 -31.07 18.85
N GLU A 464 64.46 -30.84 18.10
CA GLU A 464 65.13 -31.67 17.08
C GLU A 464 65.39 -33.16 17.46
N PRO A 465 66.00 -34.03 16.61
CA PRO A 465 66.27 -33.96 15.15
C PRO A 465 66.13 -35.32 14.38
N GLN A 466 66.60 -35.32 13.13
CA GLN A 466 67.09 -36.45 12.30
C GLN A 466 65.99 -37.38 11.74
N SER A 467 65.92 -37.70 10.44
CA SER A 467 66.87 -37.67 9.31
C SER A 467 66.10 -37.58 8.00
#